data_AF-A0A953M793-F1
#
_entry.id   AF-A0A953M793-F1
#
_cell.length_a   1.000
_cell.length_b   1.000
_cell.length_c   1.000
_cell.angle_alpha   90.00
_cell.angle_beta   90.00
_cell.angle_gamma   90.00
#
_symmetry.space_group_name_H-M   'P 1'
#
loop_
_entity.id
_entity.type
_entity.pdbx_description
1 polymer ?
#
loop_
_entity_poly.entity_id
_entity_poly.type
_entity_poly.pdbx_seq_one_letter_code
_entity_poly.pdbx_strand_id
1 'polypeptide(L)' 'MSLGTSKGMVADAGKQLIDAWKIARRDWDDDTARWFEAEFLDPLSPKIRGAIAAMDKLGAMTTRAERDCS' A
#
# COMPACT_ATOMS: atom_id res chain seq x y z
N MET A 1 9.84 7.51 -14.36
CA MET A 1 8.53 7.28 -13.69
C MET A 1 8.24 8.48 -12.81
N SER A 2 7.00 8.99 -12.80
CA SER A 2 6.62 10.04 -11.85
C SER A 2 6.24 9.44 -10.50
N LEU A 3 6.36 10.23 -9.43
CA LEU A 3 5.96 9.83 -8.09
C LEU A 3 4.49 9.41 -8.02
N GLY A 4 3.63 10.06 -8.82
CA GLY A 4 2.22 9.70 -8.97
C GLY A 4 2.00 8.29 -9.54
N THR A 5 2.77 7.91 -10.57
CA THR A 5 2.72 6.55 -11.14
C THR A 5 3.14 5.51 -10.10
N SER A 6 4.25 5.75 -9.38
CA SER A 6 4.71 4.82 -8.34
C SER A 6 3.71 4.68 -7.19
N LYS A 7 3.04 5.76 -6.80
CA LYS A 7 1.98 5.72 -5.78
C LYS A 7 0.81 4.84 -6.21
N GLY A 8 0.37 5.01 -7.47
CA GLY A 8 -0.68 4.18 -8.06
C GLY A 8 -0.33 2.70 -8.03
N MET A 9 0.88 2.34 -8.44
CA MET A 9 1.36 0.96 -8.41
C MET A 9 1.34 0.35 -7.00
N VAL A 10 1.74 1.10 -5.98
CA VAL A 10 1.70 0.63 -4.58
C VAL A 10 0.27 0.43 -4.09
N ALA A 11 -0.65 1.33 -4.43
CA ALA A 11 -2.05 1.22 -4.07
C ALA A 11 -2.71 -0.01 -4.75
N ASP A 12 -2.44 -0.20 -6.04
CA ASP A 12 -2.96 -1.32 -6.82
C ASP A 12 -2.42 -2.66 -6.31
N ALA A 13 -1.12 -2.75 -6.05
CA ALA A 13 -0.50 -3.95 -5.48
C ALA A 13 -1.08 -4.29 -4.10
N GLY A 14 -1.31 -3.29 -3.25
CA GLY A 14 -1.95 -3.47 -1.95
C GLY A 14 -3.37 -4.03 -2.08
N LYS A 15 -4.15 -3.53 -3.05
CA LYS A 15 -5.49 -4.06 -3.34
C LYS A 15 -5.43 -5.50 -3.85
N GLN A 16 -4.54 -5.80 -4.80
CA GLN A 16 -4.36 -7.14 -5.35
C GLN A 16 -4.00 -8.16 -4.27
N LEU A 17 -3.16 -7.78 -3.30
CA LEU A 17 -2.82 -8.64 -2.17
C LEU A 17 -4.05 -9.01 -1.35
N ILE A 18 -4.89 -8.03 -0.99
CA ILE A 18 -6.10 -8.27 -0.20
C ILE A 18 -7.12 -9.11 -0.97
N ASP A 19 -7.28 -8.87 -2.27
CA ASP A 19 -8.18 -9.65 -3.10
C ASP A 19 -7.68 -11.10 -3.25
N ALA A 20 -6.38 -11.31 -3.43
CA ALA A 20 -5.77 -12.63 -3.45
C ALA A 20 -5.92 -13.36 -2.11
N TRP A 21 -5.76 -12.64 -0.98
CA TRP A 21 -5.96 -13.22 0.35
C TRP A 21 -7.40 -13.70 0.55
N LYS A 22 -8.40 -12.90 0.16
CA LYS A 22 -9.82 -13.31 0.23
C LYS A 22 -10.12 -14.56 -0.57
N ILE A 23 -9.45 -14.74 -1.71
CA ILE A 23 -9.59 -15.96 -2.51
C ILE A 23 -8.94 -17.13 -1.78
N ALA A 24 -7.71 -16.97 -1.28
CA ALA A 24 -7.00 -18.02 -0.53
C ALA A 24 -7.81 -18.48 0.71
N ARG A 25 -8.43 -17.54 1.42
CA ARG A 25 -9.27 -17.81 2.60
C ARG A 25 -10.53 -18.62 2.34
N ARG A 26 -10.93 -18.83 1.08
CA ARG A 26 -12.08 -19.70 0.74
C ARG A 26 -11.77 -21.16 1.01
N ASP A 27 -10.56 -21.57 0.67
CA ASP A 27 -10.12 -22.97 0.78
C ASP A 27 -9.17 -23.17 1.97
N TRP A 28 -8.55 -22.09 2.47
CA TRP A 28 -7.61 -22.09 3.59
C TRP A 28 -8.17 -21.32 4.80
N ASP A 29 -8.93 -22.01 5.67
CA ASP A 29 -9.52 -21.46 6.91
C ASP A 29 -9.11 -22.21 8.19
N ASP A 30 -7.84 -22.55 8.32
CA ASP A 30 -7.29 -23.09 9.56
C ASP A 30 -6.71 -22.00 10.47
N ASP A 31 -6.21 -22.42 11.63
CA ASP A 31 -5.55 -21.52 12.59
C ASP A 31 -4.28 -20.88 12.03
N THR A 32 -3.60 -21.56 11.10
CA THR A 32 -2.40 -21.02 10.43
C THR A 32 -2.76 -19.84 9.55
N ALA A 33 -3.86 -19.93 8.79
CA ALA A 33 -4.35 -18.85 7.96
C ALA A 33 -4.74 -17.64 8.80
N ARG A 34 -5.41 -17.85 9.94
CA ARG A 34 -5.78 -16.77 10.87
C ARG A 34 -4.56 -16.11 11.49
N TRP A 35 -3.57 -16.90 11.91
CA TRP A 35 -2.30 -16.39 12.42
C TRP A 35 -1.54 -15.58 11.35
N PHE A 36 -1.51 -16.07 10.10
CA PHE A 36 -0.86 -15.38 8.99
C PHE A 36 -1.50 -14.01 8.71
N GLU A 37 -2.84 -13.93 8.71
CA GLU A 37 -3.55 -12.66 8.54
C GLU A 37 -3.19 -11.67 9.65
N ALA A 38 -3.25 -12.11 10.90
CA ALA A 38 -2.98 -11.27 12.06
C ALA A 38 -1.51 -10.80 12.13
N GLU A 39 -0.55 -11.68 11.81
CA GLU A 39 0.87 -11.39 11.93
C GLU A 39 1.40 -10.56 10.76
N PHE A 40 0.90 -10.79 9.54
CA PHE A 40 1.48 -10.19 8.33
C PHE A 40 0.55 -9.20 7.63
N LEU A 41 -0.72 -9.54 7.41
CA LEU A 41 -1.61 -8.74 6.58
C LEU A 41 -2.22 -7.55 7.32
N ASP A 42 -2.69 -7.79 8.54
CA ASP A 42 -3.24 -6.76 9.43
C ASP A 42 -2.26 -5.60 9.67
N PRO A 43 -0.98 -5.84 10.03
CA PRO A 43 -0.02 -4.75 10.21
C PRO A 43 0.49 -4.16 8.89
N LEU A 44 0.36 -4.86 7.75
CA LEU A 44 0.81 -4.36 6.45
C LEU A 44 -0.14 -3.31 5.86
N SER A 45 -1.46 -3.52 5.98
CA SER A 45 -2.48 -2.59 5.51
C SER A 45 -2.26 -1.12 5.94
N PRO A 46 -2.06 -0.80 7.24
CA PRO A 46 -1.78 0.57 7.67
C PRO A 46 -0.41 1.08 7.18
N LYS A 47 0.61 0.21 7.02
CA LYS A 47 1.92 0.60 6.50
C LYS A 47 1.84 1.03 5.03
N ILE A 48 1.09 0.31 4.21
CA ILE A 48 0.85 0.68 2.80
C ILE A 48 0.16 2.04 2.72
N ARG A 49 -0.89 2.26 3.52
CA ARG A 49 -1.58 3.57 3.59
C ARG A 49 -0.64 4.69 4.03
N GLY A 50 0.21 4.43 5.03
CA GLY A 50 1.22 5.38 5.49
C GLY A 50 2.25 5.73 4.40
N ALA A 51 2.71 4.73 3.64
CA ALA A 51 3.62 4.95 2.52
C ALA A 51 2.99 5.83 1.43
N ILE A 52 1.74 5.54 1.03
CA ILE A 52 0.99 6.34 0.06
C ILE A 52 0.86 7.80 0.52
N ALA A 53 0.51 8.03 1.80
CA ALA A 53 0.40 9.37 2.35
C ALA A 53 1.75 10.11 2.38
N ALA A 54 2.85 9.41 2.69
CA ALA A 54 4.19 9.97 2.62
C ALA A 54 4.57 10.37 1.19
N MET A 55 4.22 9.54 0.19
CA MET A 55 4.44 9.86 -1.22
C MET A 55 3.64 11.09 -1.65
N ASP A 56 2.40 11.25 -1.20
CA ASP A 56 1.61 12.46 -1.46
C ASP A 56 2.27 13.72 -0.89
N LYS A 57 2.78 13.65 0.34
CA LYS A 57 3.51 14.75 0.97
C LYS A 57 4.79 15.11 0.19
N LEU A 58 5.55 14.11 -0.22
CA LEU A 58 6.77 14.32 -1.02
C LEU A 58 6.44 14.97 -2.36
N GLY A 59 5.37 14.53 -3.05
CA GLY A 59 4.94 15.14 -4.30
C GLY A 59 4.60 16.61 -4.16
N ALA A 60 3.85 16.97 -3.11
CA ALA A 60 3.51 18.36 -2.82
C ALA A 60 4.76 19.21 -2.52
N MET A 61 5.73 18.66 -1.78
CA MET A 61 6.99 19.36 -1.47
C MET A 61 7.83 19.60 -2.72
N THR A 62 7.95 18.62 -3.61
CA THR A 62 8.71 18.76 -4.87
C THR A 62 8.06 19.80 -5.77
N THR A 63 6.73 19.74 -5.98
CA THR A 63 6.01 20.73 -6.79
C THR A 63 6.14 22.14 -6.23
N ARG A 64 6.18 22.29 -4.89
CA ARG A 64 6.43 23.60 -4.26
C ARG A 64 7.86 24.07 -4.52
N ALA A 65 8.86 23.21 -4.31
CA ALA A 65 10.26 23.57 -4.54
C ALA A 65 10.53 23.97 -6.00
N GLU A 66 9.91 23.28 -6.96
CA GLU A 66 9.98 23.64 -8.38
C GLU A 66 9.41 25.04 -8.66
N ARG A 67 8.32 25.42 -7.98
CA ARG A 67 7.74 26.77 -8.10
C ARG A 67 8.59 27.85 -7.43
N ASP A 68 9.22 27.53 -6.31
CA ASP A 68 10.04 28.48 -5.54
C ASP A 68 11.40 28.77 -6.22
N CYS A 69 11.86 27.87 -7.11
CA CYS A 69 13.12 27.99 -7.87
C CYS A 69 12.94 28.49 -9.32
N SER A 70 11.71 28.74 -9.76
CA SER A 70 11.41 29.24 -11.11
C SER A 70 11.04 30.72 -11.10
#